data_AF-A0A815VUB8-F1
#
_entry.id   AF-A0A815VUB8-F1
#
_cell.length_a   1.000
_cell.length_b   1.000
_cell.length_c   1.000
_cell.angle_alpha   90.00
_cell.angle_beta   90.00
_cell.angle_gamma   90.00
#
_symmetry.space_group_name_H-M   'P 1'
#
loop_
_entity.id
_entity.type
_entity.pdbx_description
1 polymer ?
#
loop_
_entity_poly.entity_id
_entity_poly.type
_entity_poly.pdbx_seq_one_letter_code
_entity_poly.pdbx_strand_id
1 'polypeptide(L)'
;MLLLLFLTIIITQTQGQPCTLQFLPALQIITMPEDTKTGDLVARLQITGTTSEISTRLVYNSSEVKTNGTDYFTLNFTSLYLRSSLDYEWWSSNNYPNPFRFIVECTVLSDQSTRYIDFQLDLIDVNDNPPIFNQSIYQINITETTPVNTIVSTTISAYDLDSGVFGLFSYYLLNTSSPYSSYFQLVSPKNASLLLLKPLDYNSMTPNFNLTISAQDDANSSLSSQAILSIHIIDVDTLNPAFLSTSYNLNISINTTAGSEVIPTQGRIFAYDQDLGINATVIYSILTSNPYLSINNFTGVLTLQREFNTTMLFDLLIKV
;
A
#
# COMPACT_ATOMS: atom_id res chain seq x y z
N MET A 1 -25.39 -10.70 -12.37
CA MET A 1 -26.54 -11.37 -13.02
C MET A 1 -26.88 -10.59 -14.27
N LEU A 2 -26.20 -10.89 -15.38
CA LEU A 2 -26.44 -10.22 -16.66
C LEU A 2 -27.82 -10.63 -17.16
N LEU A 3 -28.74 -9.67 -17.22
CA LEU A 3 -30.07 -9.87 -17.75
C LEU A 3 -29.94 -9.98 -19.28
N LEU A 4 -29.66 -11.17 -19.80
CA LEU A 4 -29.87 -11.48 -21.21
C LEU A 4 -31.38 -11.38 -21.47
N LEU A 5 -31.81 -10.19 -21.86
CA LEU A 5 -33.18 -9.87 -22.23
C LEU A 5 -33.47 -10.54 -23.57
N PHE A 6 -33.81 -11.83 -23.53
CA PHE A 6 -34.32 -12.56 -24.70
C PHE A 6 -35.75 -12.09 -25.00
N LEU A 7 -35.87 -10.92 -25.62
CA LEU A 7 -37.16 -10.47 -26.14
C LEU A 7 -37.45 -11.24 -27.43
N THR A 8 -38.33 -12.23 -27.31
CA THR A 8 -38.82 -13.00 -28.47
C THR A 8 -40.03 -12.26 -29.00
N ILE A 9 -39.92 -11.61 -30.17
CA ILE A 9 -41.07 -11.01 -30.85
C ILE A 9 -41.16 -11.56 -32.27
N ILE A 10 -42.25 -12.30 -32.49
CA ILE A 10 -42.82 -12.74 -33.77
C ILE A 10 -43.41 -11.51 -34.46
N ILE A 11 -43.32 -11.36 -35.79
CA ILE A 11 -44.39 -10.79 -36.64
C ILE A 11 -44.09 -10.92 -38.14
N THR A 12 -45.20 -10.78 -38.88
CA THR A 12 -45.65 -11.31 -40.16
C THR A 12 -45.16 -10.63 -41.43
N GLN A 13 -45.10 -11.46 -42.47
CA GLN A 13 -44.83 -11.20 -43.88
C GLN A 13 -45.74 -10.14 -44.52
N THR A 14 -45.15 -9.23 -45.31
CA THR A 14 -45.79 -8.60 -46.46
C THR A 14 -44.93 -8.89 -47.69
N GLN A 15 -45.49 -9.56 -48.70
CA GLN A 15 -44.77 -9.82 -49.95
C GLN A 15 -44.29 -8.51 -50.57
N GLY A 16 -43.02 -8.46 -50.99
CA GLY A 16 -42.48 -7.37 -51.82
C GLY A 16 -41.71 -6.27 -51.09
N GLN A 17 -41.44 -6.36 -49.78
CA GLN A 17 -40.53 -5.42 -49.11
C GLN A 17 -39.08 -5.93 -49.05
N PRO A 18 -38.07 -5.07 -49.31
CA PRO A 18 -36.67 -5.42 -49.12
C PRO A 18 -36.38 -5.74 -47.65
N CYS A 19 -35.45 -6.66 -47.39
CA CYS A 19 -35.03 -7.03 -46.04
C CYS A 19 -34.70 -5.77 -45.21
N THR A 20 -35.44 -5.55 -44.13
CA THR A 20 -35.10 -4.57 -43.11
C THR A 20 -34.46 -5.29 -41.93
N LEU A 21 -33.30 -4.81 -41.52
CA LEU A 21 -32.59 -5.34 -40.37
C LEU A 21 -32.76 -4.37 -39.23
N GLN A 22 -33.17 -4.86 -38.07
CA GLN A 22 -33.38 -4.05 -36.88
C GLN A 22 -32.87 -4.84 -35.67
N PHE A 23 -32.17 -4.17 -34.76
CA PHE A 23 -31.84 -4.76 -33.45
C PHE A 23 -33.09 -4.80 -32.59
N LEU A 24 -33.29 -5.88 -31.84
CA LEU A 24 -34.19 -5.88 -30.70
C LEU A 24 -33.37 -5.91 -29.39
N PRO A 25 -33.55 -4.91 -28.51
CA PRO A 25 -34.40 -3.72 -28.67
C PRO A 25 -33.77 -2.68 -29.61
N ALA A 26 -34.62 -1.86 -30.26
CA ALA A 26 -34.23 -0.86 -31.25
C ALA A 26 -33.35 0.30 -30.73
N LEU A 27 -32.98 0.28 -29.44
CA LEU A 27 -32.09 1.23 -28.77
C LEU A 27 -31.63 0.58 -27.45
N GLN A 28 -30.60 -0.27 -27.51
CA GLN A 28 -29.76 -0.57 -26.36
C GLN A 28 -28.34 -0.70 -26.87
N ILE A 29 -27.42 0.05 -26.26
CA ILE A 29 -26.00 -0.11 -26.47
C ILE A 29 -25.67 -1.56 -26.11
N ILE A 30 -25.05 -2.31 -27.03
CA ILE A 30 -24.65 -3.68 -26.75
C ILE A 30 -23.47 -3.59 -25.80
N THR A 31 -23.56 -4.19 -24.62
CA THR A 31 -22.45 -4.24 -23.67
C THR A 31 -21.99 -5.68 -23.52
N MET A 32 -20.68 -5.87 -23.36
CA MET A 32 -20.08 -7.17 -23.12
C MET A 32 -19.05 -7.04 -22.01
N PRO A 33 -19.24 -7.73 -20.87
CA PRO A 33 -18.21 -7.86 -19.84
C PRO A 33 -16.95 -8.50 -20.40
N GLU A 34 -15.78 -8.04 -19.99
CA GLU A 34 -14.51 -8.65 -20.42
C GLU A 34 -14.34 -10.10 -19.96
N ASP A 35 -14.95 -10.48 -18.82
CA ASP A 35 -14.96 -11.86 -18.30
C ASP A 35 -15.84 -12.83 -19.11
N THR A 36 -16.44 -12.35 -20.22
CA THR A 36 -17.16 -13.18 -21.19
C THR A 36 -16.23 -14.26 -21.74
N LYS A 37 -16.67 -15.53 -21.71
CA LYS A 37 -15.82 -16.64 -22.13
C LYS A 37 -15.77 -16.76 -23.64
N THR A 38 -14.62 -17.23 -24.13
CA THR A 38 -14.49 -17.61 -25.54
C THR A 38 -15.54 -18.67 -25.91
N GLY A 39 -16.30 -18.42 -26.97
CA GLY A 39 -17.40 -19.24 -27.44
C GLY A 39 -18.79 -18.78 -26.95
N ASP A 40 -18.87 -17.83 -26.02
CA ASP A 40 -20.14 -17.33 -25.53
C ASP A 40 -20.86 -16.43 -26.55
N LEU A 41 -22.19 -16.48 -26.51
CA LEU A 41 -23.06 -15.63 -27.31
C LEU A 41 -23.02 -14.19 -26.76
N VAL A 42 -22.56 -13.26 -27.59
CA VAL A 42 -22.44 -11.85 -27.25
C VAL A 42 -23.71 -11.08 -27.58
N ALA A 43 -24.23 -11.28 -28.80
CA ALA A 43 -25.41 -10.59 -29.28
C ALA A 43 -26.16 -11.43 -30.32
N ARG A 44 -27.45 -11.15 -30.49
CA ARG A 44 -28.26 -11.73 -31.56
C ARG A 44 -28.87 -10.62 -32.42
N LEU A 45 -28.59 -10.70 -33.72
CA LEU A 45 -29.19 -9.87 -34.75
C LEU A 45 -30.60 -10.37 -35.05
N GLN A 46 -31.53 -9.45 -35.27
CA GLN A 46 -32.85 -9.79 -35.79
C GLN A 46 -32.99 -9.37 -37.24
N ILE A 47 -33.46 -10.29 -38.06
CA ILE A 47 -33.71 -10.10 -39.48
C ILE A 47 -35.20 -10.20 -39.71
N THR A 48 -35.78 -9.20 -40.38
CA THR A 48 -37.17 -9.27 -40.84
C THR A 48 -37.21 -9.66 -42.31
N GLY A 49 -37.89 -10.77 -42.64
CA GLY A 49 -37.96 -11.34 -43.99
C GLY A 49 -37.88 -12.89 -44.01
N THR A 50 -37.88 -13.48 -45.20
CA THR A 50 -37.67 -14.93 -45.40
C THR A 50 -36.19 -15.29 -45.18
N THR A 51 -35.90 -15.98 -44.08
CA THR A 51 -34.53 -16.38 -43.68
C THR A 51 -33.90 -17.47 -44.56
N SER A 52 -34.69 -18.13 -45.41
CA SER A 52 -34.21 -19.20 -46.30
C SER A 52 -33.41 -18.71 -47.51
N GLU A 53 -33.34 -17.39 -47.75
CA GLU A 53 -32.70 -16.79 -48.93
C GLU A 53 -31.71 -15.67 -48.58
N ILE A 54 -31.08 -15.71 -47.40
CA ILE A 54 -30.13 -14.68 -46.99
C ILE A 54 -28.80 -15.26 -46.51
N SER A 55 -27.74 -14.49 -46.71
CA SER A 55 -26.41 -14.73 -46.14
C SER A 55 -25.99 -13.50 -45.36
N THR A 56 -25.40 -13.69 -44.19
CA THR A 56 -24.85 -12.61 -43.37
C THR A 56 -23.35 -12.77 -43.21
N ARG A 57 -22.65 -11.64 -43.13
CA ARG A 57 -21.21 -11.61 -42.88
C ARG A 57 -20.84 -10.36 -42.11
N LEU A 58 -19.86 -10.49 -41.23
CA LEU A 58 -19.28 -9.37 -40.51
C LEU A 58 -18.26 -8.65 -41.41
N VAL A 59 -18.45 -7.36 -41.59
CA VAL A 59 -17.61 -6.46 -42.38
C VAL A 59 -16.98 -5.45 -41.44
N TYR A 60 -15.69 -5.21 -41.59
CA TYR A 60 -14.96 -4.24 -40.78
C TYR A 60 -14.45 -3.11 -41.65
N ASN A 61 -14.64 -1.88 -41.17
CA ASN A 61 -13.99 -0.73 -41.78
C ASN A 61 -12.53 -0.69 -41.31
N SER A 62 -11.61 -1.06 -42.20
CA SER A 62 -10.17 -1.16 -41.91
C SER A 62 -9.50 0.16 -41.52
N SER A 63 -10.22 1.29 -41.58
CA SER A 63 -9.68 2.61 -41.23
C SER A 63 -9.79 2.97 -39.74
N GLU A 64 -10.69 2.33 -38.96
CA GLU A 64 -10.97 2.72 -37.57
C GLU A 64 -10.58 1.68 -36.51
N VAL A 65 -10.42 0.40 -36.88
CA VAL A 65 -10.09 -0.68 -35.94
C VAL A 65 -8.65 -1.12 -36.16
N LYS A 66 -7.76 -0.80 -35.21
CA LYS A 66 -6.33 -1.17 -35.25
C LYS A 66 -6.09 -2.69 -35.23
N THR A 67 -7.11 -3.50 -34.92
CA THR A 67 -7.10 -4.96 -34.95
C THR A 67 -8.15 -5.47 -35.94
N ASN A 68 -7.88 -6.59 -36.61
CA ASN A 68 -8.88 -7.18 -37.48
C ASN A 68 -9.98 -7.76 -36.58
N GLY A 69 -11.16 -7.17 -36.51
CA GLY A 69 -12.17 -7.60 -35.53
C GLY A 69 -12.58 -9.08 -35.65
N THR A 70 -12.27 -9.75 -36.78
CA THR A 70 -12.39 -11.22 -36.95
C THR A 70 -11.48 -12.04 -36.02
N ASP A 71 -10.47 -11.42 -35.43
CA ASP A 71 -9.60 -12.01 -34.41
C ASP A 71 -10.37 -12.23 -33.09
N TYR A 72 -11.36 -11.39 -32.81
CA TYR A 72 -12.08 -11.37 -31.53
C TYR A 72 -13.53 -11.82 -31.65
N PHE A 73 -14.20 -11.60 -32.79
CA PHE A 73 -15.62 -11.92 -32.93
C PHE A 73 -15.89 -12.76 -34.17
N THR A 74 -16.90 -13.62 -34.08
CA THR A 74 -17.42 -14.38 -35.22
C THR A 74 -18.94 -14.28 -35.29
N LEU A 75 -19.47 -14.14 -36.50
CA LEU A 75 -20.90 -14.11 -36.75
C LEU A 75 -21.33 -15.42 -37.38
N ASN A 76 -22.17 -16.18 -36.69
CA ASN A 76 -22.84 -17.35 -37.25
C ASN A 76 -24.30 -17.00 -37.54
N PHE A 77 -24.58 -16.71 -38.81
CA PHE A 77 -25.88 -16.27 -39.29
C PHE A 77 -26.36 -14.99 -38.56
N THR A 78 -27.12 -15.11 -37.49
CA THR A 78 -27.60 -13.98 -36.68
C THR A 78 -26.93 -13.87 -35.31
N SER A 79 -26.09 -14.83 -34.93
CA SER A 79 -25.55 -14.93 -33.58
C SER A 79 -24.08 -14.53 -33.58
N LEU A 80 -23.76 -13.47 -32.85
CA LEU A 80 -22.40 -12.98 -32.65
C LEU A 80 -21.78 -13.69 -31.44
N TYR A 81 -20.63 -14.30 -31.63
CA TYR A 81 -19.90 -15.02 -30.59
C TYR A 81 -18.53 -14.40 -30.37
N LEU A 82 -18.05 -14.48 -29.13
CA LEU A 82 -16.68 -14.16 -28.78
C LEU A 82 -15.76 -15.30 -29.25
N ARG A 83 -14.73 -14.97 -30.01
CA ARG A 83 -13.76 -15.92 -30.58
C ARG A 83 -12.45 -15.98 -29.78
N SER A 84 -12.06 -14.85 -29.19
CA SER A 84 -10.85 -14.71 -28.38
C SER A 84 -11.18 -13.85 -27.16
N SER A 85 -10.56 -14.16 -26.02
CA SER A 85 -10.72 -13.36 -24.81
C SER A 85 -10.31 -11.91 -25.04
N LEU A 86 -10.99 -11.00 -24.34
CA LEU A 86 -10.69 -9.58 -24.29
C LEU A 86 -10.47 -9.20 -22.83
N ASP A 87 -9.54 -8.27 -22.62
CA ASP A 87 -9.10 -7.75 -21.32
C ASP A 87 -9.14 -6.22 -21.45
N TYR A 88 -9.96 -5.57 -20.63
CA TYR A 88 -10.29 -4.16 -20.67
C TYR A 88 -9.07 -3.31 -20.35
N GLU A 89 -8.29 -3.69 -19.35
CA GLU A 89 -7.08 -2.99 -18.90
C GLU A 89 -6.03 -2.96 -20.01
N TRP A 90 -5.80 -4.10 -20.65
CA TRP A 90 -4.92 -4.20 -21.81
C TRP A 90 -5.48 -3.45 -23.02
N TRP A 91 -6.79 -3.54 -23.28
CA TRP A 91 -7.42 -2.86 -24.41
C TRP A 91 -7.31 -1.33 -24.28
N SER A 92 -7.64 -0.82 -23.10
CA SER A 92 -7.62 0.59 -22.73
C SER A 92 -6.19 1.15 -22.75
N SER A 93 -5.22 0.45 -22.14
CA SER A 93 -3.81 0.89 -22.09
C SER A 93 -3.15 1.02 -23.47
N ASN A 94 -3.57 0.22 -24.46
CA ASN A 94 -3.11 0.32 -25.84
C ASN A 94 -3.83 1.41 -26.66
N ASN A 95 -4.74 2.17 -26.05
CA ASN A 95 -5.56 3.19 -26.70
C ASN A 95 -6.31 2.62 -27.92
N TYR A 96 -6.90 1.43 -27.76
CA TYR A 96 -7.83 0.89 -28.74
C TYR A 96 -9.22 1.51 -28.55
N PRO A 97 -9.99 1.69 -29.64
CA PRO A 97 -11.31 2.29 -29.55
C PRO A 97 -12.28 1.39 -28.77
N ASN A 98 -13.08 2.00 -27.90
CA ASN A 98 -14.22 1.41 -27.21
C ASN A 98 -15.34 2.48 -27.21
N PRO A 99 -16.53 2.25 -27.81
CA PRO A 99 -17.04 0.98 -28.35
C PRO A 99 -16.31 0.43 -29.58
N PHE A 100 -16.37 -0.89 -29.71
CA PHE A 100 -16.16 -1.59 -30.98
C PHE A 100 -17.25 -1.21 -31.97
N ARG A 101 -16.88 -0.88 -33.20
CA ARG A 101 -17.82 -0.63 -34.31
C ARG A 101 -17.84 -1.82 -35.26
N PHE A 102 -19.02 -2.33 -35.51
CA PHE A 102 -19.25 -3.44 -36.42
C PHE A 102 -20.15 -3.02 -37.56
N ILE A 103 -19.92 -3.61 -38.74
CA ILE A 103 -20.85 -3.53 -39.86
C ILE A 103 -21.26 -4.96 -40.23
N VAL A 104 -22.55 -5.24 -40.29
CA VAL A 104 -23.05 -6.54 -40.77
C VAL A 104 -23.61 -6.34 -42.17
N GLU A 105 -23.03 -7.07 -43.12
CA GLU A 105 -23.57 -7.21 -44.46
C GLU A 105 -24.59 -8.35 -44.48
N CYS A 106 -25.81 -8.06 -44.91
CA CYS A 106 -26.83 -9.03 -45.23
C CYS A 106 -27.06 -9.01 -46.73
N THR A 107 -26.91 -10.16 -47.36
CA THR A 107 -27.09 -10.35 -48.80
C THR A 107 -28.30 -11.24 -49.05
N VAL A 108 -29.23 -10.78 -49.87
CA VAL A 108 -30.34 -11.59 -50.37
C VAL A 108 -29.81 -12.45 -51.52
N LEU A 109 -29.93 -13.77 -51.40
CA LEU A 109 -29.34 -14.74 -52.32
C LEU A 109 -30.00 -14.70 -53.71
N SER A 110 -31.29 -14.39 -53.77
CA SER A 110 -32.08 -14.41 -55.01
C SER A 110 -31.76 -13.27 -55.97
N ASP A 111 -31.46 -12.06 -55.48
CA ASP A 111 -31.19 -10.88 -56.31
C ASP A 111 -29.81 -10.23 -56.06
N GLN A 112 -29.00 -10.81 -55.16
CA GLN A 112 -27.70 -10.29 -54.74
C GLN A 112 -27.76 -8.88 -54.13
N SER A 113 -28.94 -8.43 -53.68
CA SER A 113 -29.08 -7.15 -53.03
C SER A 113 -28.44 -7.20 -51.64
N THR A 114 -27.61 -6.20 -51.33
CA THR A 114 -26.93 -6.08 -50.03
C THR A 114 -27.52 -4.98 -49.18
N ARG A 115 -27.53 -5.20 -47.86
CA ARG A 115 -27.88 -4.23 -46.83
C ARG A 115 -26.82 -4.26 -45.74
N TYR A 116 -26.54 -3.09 -45.18
CA TYR A 116 -25.57 -2.93 -44.11
C TYR A 116 -26.27 -2.50 -42.83
N ILE A 117 -25.79 -3.03 -41.71
CA ILE A 117 -26.17 -2.59 -40.37
C ILE A 117 -24.92 -2.18 -39.65
N ASP A 118 -24.89 -0.98 -39.10
CA ASP A 118 -23.88 -0.55 -38.15
C ASP A 118 -24.34 -0.76 -36.70
N PHE A 119 -23.45 -1.24 -35.86
CA PHE A 119 -23.70 -1.28 -34.42
C PHE A 119 -22.43 -1.08 -33.62
N GLN A 120 -22.63 -0.72 -32.35
CA GLN A 120 -21.58 -0.49 -31.38
C GLN A 120 -21.70 -1.50 -30.24
N LEU A 121 -20.56 -2.01 -29.81
CA LEU A 121 -20.44 -2.86 -28.64
C LEU A 121 -19.44 -2.23 -27.68
N ASP A 122 -19.90 -1.89 -26.49
CA ASP A 122 -19.05 -1.45 -25.40
C ASP A 122 -18.48 -2.67 -24.68
N LEU A 123 -17.15 -2.76 -24.64
CA LEU A 123 -16.48 -3.63 -23.68
C LEU A 123 -16.62 -2.95 -22.31
N ILE A 124 -17.22 -3.63 -21.36
CA ILE A 124 -17.41 -3.11 -20.00
C ILE A 124 -16.41 -3.79 -19.07
N ASP A 125 -15.73 -2.93 -18.33
CA ASP A 125 -14.83 -3.25 -17.23
C ASP A 125 -15.56 -4.04 -16.12
N VAL A 126 -14.86 -4.99 -15.51
CA VAL A 126 -15.33 -5.75 -14.35
C VAL A 126 -14.26 -5.78 -13.27
N ASN A 127 -14.65 -6.01 -12.02
CA ASN A 127 -13.71 -6.04 -10.90
C ASN A 127 -12.90 -7.33 -10.84
N ASP A 128 -11.88 -7.49 -11.68
CA ASP A 128 -11.02 -8.67 -11.74
C ASP A 128 -9.54 -8.42 -11.41
N ASN A 129 -9.13 -7.17 -11.23
CA ASN A 129 -7.81 -6.83 -10.70
C ASN A 129 -7.89 -6.43 -9.21
N PRO A 130 -7.10 -7.05 -8.32
CA PRO A 130 -6.97 -6.56 -6.95
C PRO A 130 -6.13 -5.27 -6.90
N PRO A 131 -6.31 -4.43 -5.88
CA PRO A 131 -5.34 -3.37 -5.59
C PRO A 131 -3.95 -3.95 -5.36
N ILE A 132 -2.88 -3.31 -5.84
CA ILE A 132 -1.49 -3.76 -5.76
C ILE A 132 -0.62 -2.70 -5.07
N PHE A 133 0.04 -3.07 -3.97
CA PHE A 133 1.02 -2.20 -3.32
C PHE A 133 2.29 -2.01 -4.16
N ASN A 134 2.83 -0.80 -4.15
CA ASN A 134 4.09 -0.48 -4.84
C ASN A 134 5.30 -1.19 -4.21
N GLN A 135 5.21 -1.60 -2.93
CA GLN A 135 6.23 -2.35 -2.21
C GLN A 135 5.57 -3.41 -1.32
N SER A 136 6.22 -4.57 -1.19
CA SER A 136 5.78 -5.61 -0.25
C SER A 136 6.11 -5.26 1.21
N ILE A 137 7.15 -4.44 1.43
CA ILE A 137 7.61 -4.00 2.75
C ILE A 137 7.93 -2.51 2.70
N TYR A 138 7.32 -1.72 3.59
CA TYR A 138 7.62 -0.31 3.81
C TYR A 138 8.39 -0.15 5.12
N GLN A 139 9.61 0.38 5.06
CA GLN A 139 10.43 0.66 6.25
C GLN A 139 10.07 2.04 6.82
N ILE A 140 9.80 2.09 8.12
CA ILE A 140 9.41 3.32 8.82
C ILE A 140 10.28 3.46 10.07
N ASN A 141 11.14 4.47 10.06
CA ASN A 141 12.06 4.78 11.15
C ASN A 141 11.51 5.94 11.96
N ILE A 142 11.35 5.75 13.27
CA ILE A 142 10.70 6.72 14.15
C ILE A 142 11.51 6.82 15.44
N THR A 143 11.84 8.02 15.90
CA THR A 143 12.51 8.17 17.20
C THR A 143 11.51 8.02 18.34
N GLU A 144 11.95 7.56 19.50
CA GLU A 144 11.08 7.45 20.67
C GLU A 144 10.50 8.81 21.12
N THR A 145 11.24 9.89 20.85
CA THR A 145 10.86 11.28 21.11
C THR A 145 9.85 11.86 20.12
N THR A 146 9.41 11.09 19.12
CA THR A 146 8.43 11.56 18.14
C THR A 146 7.11 11.90 18.84
N PRO A 147 6.58 13.14 18.70
CA PRO A 147 5.35 13.52 19.36
C PRO A 147 4.15 12.70 18.89
N VAL A 148 3.23 12.43 19.81
CA VAL A 148 1.92 11.85 19.47
C VAL A 148 1.17 12.79 18.52
N ASN A 149 0.38 12.20 17.63
CA ASN A 149 -0.32 12.82 16.50
C ASN A 149 0.59 13.30 15.36
N THR A 150 1.81 12.77 15.28
CA THR A 150 2.70 12.99 14.14
C THR A 150 2.42 11.96 13.03
N ILE A 151 2.37 12.42 11.77
CA ILE A 151 2.33 11.54 10.61
C ILE A 151 3.74 11.01 10.37
N VAL A 152 3.94 9.71 10.61
CA VAL A 152 5.25 9.05 10.58
C VAL A 152 5.59 8.42 9.23
N SER A 153 4.60 8.25 8.34
CA SER A 153 4.82 7.83 6.96
C SER A 153 3.71 8.34 6.04
N THR A 154 4.08 8.75 4.84
CA THR A 154 3.17 9.19 3.75
C THR A 154 3.46 8.48 2.42
N THR A 155 4.41 7.53 2.41
CA THR A 155 4.90 6.88 1.18
C THR A 155 4.14 5.59 0.83
N ILE A 156 3.32 5.09 1.75
CA ILE A 156 2.52 3.89 1.56
C ILE A 156 1.49 4.14 0.46
N SER A 157 1.52 3.30 -0.58
CA SER A 157 0.70 3.48 -1.77
C SER A 157 0.49 2.17 -2.51
N ALA A 158 -0.72 1.98 -3.00
CA ALA A 158 -1.15 0.95 -3.91
C ALA A 158 -1.81 1.59 -5.13
N TYR A 159 -2.03 0.80 -6.17
CA TYR A 159 -2.80 1.17 -7.35
C TYR A 159 -3.68 -0.01 -7.74
N ASP A 160 -4.79 0.26 -8.40
CA ASP A 160 -5.65 -0.74 -9.01
C ASP A 160 -5.64 -0.51 -10.52
N LEU A 161 -5.73 -1.60 -11.30
CA LEU A 161 -5.74 -1.52 -12.76
C LEU A 161 -7.16 -1.32 -13.30
N ASP A 162 -8.18 -1.76 -12.56
CA ASP A 162 -9.58 -1.62 -12.94
C ASP A 162 -9.94 -0.12 -13.06
N SER A 163 -10.95 0.18 -13.88
CA SER A 163 -11.37 1.55 -14.15
C SER A 163 -12.59 1.98 -13.33
N GLY A 164 -12.85 3.29 -13.32
CA GLY A 164 -14.07 3.84 -12.73
C GLY A 164 -14.23 3.51 -11.24
N VAL A 165 -15.31 2.79 -10.90
CA VAL A 165 -15.64 2.43 -9.52
C VAL A 165 -14.93 1.17 -9.03
N PHE A 166 -14.48 0.31 -9.94
CA PHE A 166 -13.79 -0.94 -9.61
C PHE A 166 -12.34 -0.65 -9.20
N GLY A 167 -11.68 0.33 -9.83
CA GLY A 167 -10.37 0.82 -9.39
C GLY A 167 -10.37 1.66 -8.10
N LEU A 168 -11.52 1.85 -7.42
CA LEU A 168 -11.59 2.57 -6.15
C LEU A 168 -11.47 1.61 -4.98
N PHE A 169 -10.47 1.85 -4.12
CA PHE A 169 -10.20 1.04 -2.96
C PHE A 169 -9.85 1.87 -1.73
N SER A 170 -9.90 1.21 -0.58
CA SER A 170 -9.61 1.78 0.73
C SER A 170 -8.47 1.02 1.43
N TYR A 171 -7.67 1.73 2.20
CA TYR A 171 -6.63 1.16 3.04
C TYR A 171 -7.13 0.87 4.46
N TYR A 172 -6.69 -0.25 5.00
CA TYR A 172 -7.00 -0.69 6.36
C TYR A 172 -5.74 -1.19 7.05
N LEU A 173 -5.46 -0.67 8.24
CA LEU A 173 -4.46 -1.27 9.10
C LEU A 173 -5.08 -2.51 9.74
N LEU A 174 -4.54 -3.68 9.42
CA LEU A 174 -5.04 -4.92 9.99
C LEU A 174 -4.58 -4.99 11.44
N ASN A 175 -5.55 -5.23 12.34
CA ASN A 175 -5.29 -5.38 13.76
C ASN A 175 -4.58 -6.73 13.98
N THR A 176 -3.28 -6.71 13.75
CA THR A 176 -2.41 -7.88 13.73
C THR A 176 -1.86 -8.16 15.12
N SER A 177 -1.23 -9.32 15.28
CA SER A 177 -0.68 -9.85 16.53
C SER A 177 0.38 -8.99 17.24
N SER A 178 0.71 -7.80 16.71
CA SER A 178 1.63 -6.88 17.37
C SER A 178 0.93 -6.24 18.58
N PRO A 179 1.55 -6.26 19.78
CA PRO A 179 1.00 -5.53 20.93
C PRO A 179 0.94 -4.01 20.69
N TYR A 180 1.65 -3.51 19.68
CA TYR A 180 1.78 -2.09 19.35
C TYR A 180 0.86 -1.63 18.22
N SER A 181 -0.03 -2.47 17.69
CA SER A 181 -0.97 -2.05 16.62
C SER A 181 -1.81 -0.83 17.02
N SER A 182 -2.19 -0.73 18.30
CA SER A 182 -2.96 0.42 18.84
C SER A 182 -2.17 1.74 18.94
N TYR A 183 -0.87 1.74 18.63
CA TYR A 183 -0.04 2.94 18.59
C TYR A 183 -0.14 3.64 17.25
N PHE A 184 -0.69 2.99 16.23
CA PHE A 184 -0.73 3.53 14.88
C PHE A 184 -2.14 3.51 14.30
N GLN A 185 -2.43 4.49 13.47
CA GLN A 185 -3.69 4.56 12.74
C GLN A 185 -3.47 5.20 11.37
N LEU A 186 -4.28 4.85 10.38
CA LEU A 186 -4.32 5.58 9.12
C LEU A 186 -5.12 6.86 9.27
N VAL A 187 -4.57 7.99 8.80
CA VAL A 187 -5.26 9.29 8.81
C VAL A 187 -6.57 9.24 8.02
N SER A 188 -6.58 8.52 6.90
CA SER A 188 -7.75 8.30 6.07
C SER A 188 -7.64 6.93 5.38
N PRO A 189 -8.76 6.28 5.05
CA PRO A 189 -8.75 5.12 4.17
C PRO A 189 -8.32 5.45 2.72
N LYS A 190 -8.21 6.73 2.32
CA LYS A 190 -7.86 7.10 0.93
C LYS A 190 -6.38 7.40 0.69
N ASN A 191 -5.68 7.87 1.72
CA ASN A 191 -4.24 8.11 1.67
C ASN A 191 -3.64 7.39 2.88
N ALA A 192 -2.86 6.33 2.65
CA ALA A 192 -2.31 5.47 3.70
C ALA A 192 -1.25 6.15 4.57
N SER A 193 -1.46 7.41 4.97
CA SER A 193 -0.61 8.14 5.88
C SER A 193 -0.75 7.56 7.27
N LEU A 194 0.36 7.11 7.84
CA LEU A 194 0.42 6.47 9.15
C LEU A 194 0.62 7.52 10.24
N LEU A 195 -0.28 7.56 11.21
CA LEU A 195 -0.30 8.47 12.35
C LEU A 195 0.13 7.73 13.62
N LEU A 196 0.98 8.35 14.45
CA LEU A 196 1.33 7.86 15.78
C LEU A 196 0.30 8.35 16.82
N LEU A 197 -0.30 7.45 17.60
CA LEU A 197 -1.36 7.74 18.58
C LEU A 197 -0.90 7.65 20.04
N LYS A 198 0.24 7.02 20.31
CA LYS A 198 0.75 6.79 21.66
C LYS A 198 2.25 7.08 21.71
N PRO A 199 2.78 7.56 22.85
CA PRO A 199 4.20 7.81 22.97
C PRO A 199 4.98 6.51 22.80
N LEU A 200 6.13 6.60 22.17
CA LEU A 200 7.08 5.50 22.04
C LEU A 200 8.06 5.55 23.21
N ASP A 201 8.58 4.39 23.60
CA ASP A 201 9.58 4.24 24.65
C ASP A 201 10.50 3.10 24.24
N TYR A 202 11.73 3.44 23.86
CA TYR A 202 12.68 2.47 23.34
C TYR A 202 13.06 1.43 24.40
N ASN A 203 13.09 1.82 25.68
CA ASN A 203 13.56 0.99 26.79
C ASN A 203 12.52 -0.05 27.24
N SER A 204 11.22 0.23 27.08
CA SER A 204 10.15 -0.68 27.47
C SER A 204 9.46 -1.43 26.31
N MET A 205 9.74 -1.03 25.06
CA MET A 205 9.12 -1.62 23.88
C MET A 205 10.09 -2.51 23.09
N THR A 206 9.54 -3.39 22.25
CA THR A 206 10.36 -4.07 21.23
C THR A 206 10.68 -3.05 20.13
N PRO A 207 11.95 -2.74 19.85
CA PRO A 207 12.32 -1.65 18.95
C PRO A 207 12.01 -1.95 17.48
N ASN A 208 11.79 -3.20 17.13
CA ASN A 208 11.50 -3.63 15.76
C ASN A 208 10.25 -4.50 15.75
N PHE A 209 9.23 -4.10 14.99
CA PHE A 209 8.01 -4.88 14.83
C PHE A 209 7.33 -4.58 13.51
N ASN A 210 6.46 -5.50 13.10
CA ASN A 210 5.72 -5.39 11.86
C ASN A 210 4.25 -5.10 12.13
N LEU A 211 3.66 -4.24 11.31
CA LEU A 211 2.22 -4.11 11.13
C LEU A 211 1.85 -4.61 9.73
N THR A 212 0.60 -5.00 9.52
CA THR A 212 0.10 -5.36 8.19
C THR A 212 -0.94 -4.35 7.75
N ILE A 213 -0.79 -3.84 6.54
CA ILE A 213 -1.76 -2.97 5.89
C ILE A 213 -2.42 -3.74 4.74
N SER A 214 -3.71 -3.55 4.56
CA SER A 214 -4.51 -4.09 3.45
C SER A 214 -4.99 -2.95 2.57
N ALA A 215 -4.98 -3.14 1.26
CA ALA A 215 -5.75 -2.35 0.30
C ALA A 215 -6.88 -3.24 -0.22
N GLN A 216 -8.12 -2.75 -0.20
CA GLN A 216 -9.30 -3.52 -0.56
C GLN A 216 -10.28 -2.65 -1.34
N ASP A 217 -10.74 -3.15 -2.49
CA ASP A 217 -11.79 -2.51 -3.28
C ASP A 217 -13.17 -2.63 -2.61
N ASP A 218 -14.13 -1.79 -3.03
CA ASP A 218 -15.49 -1.78 -2.48
C ASP A 218 -16.51 -2.54 -3.37
N ALA A 219 -16.05 -3.51 -4.18
CA ALA A 219 -16.93 -4.25 -5.09
C ALA A 219 -17.72 -5.39 -4.39
N ASN A 220 -18.75 -5.91 -5.07
CA ASN A 220 -19.59 -7.01 -4.57
C ASN A 220 -18.81 -8.29 -4.27
N SER A 221 -17.66 -8.48 -4.93
CA SER A 221 -16.72 -9.57 -4.72
C SER A 221 -15.34 -8.97 -4.46
N SER A 222 -15.20 -8.30 -3.32
CA SER A 222 -14.05 -7.45 -3.11
C SER A 222 -12.73 -8.19 -3.13
N LEU A 223 -11.79 -7.63 -3.89
CA LEU A 223 -10.42 -8.10 -4.00
C LEU A 223 -9.53 -7.25 -3.09
N SER A 224 -8.44 -7.85 -2.63
CA SER A 224 -7.52 -7.17 -1.73
C SER A 224 -6.10 -7.70 -1.85
N SER A 225 -5.15 -6.85 -1.48
CA SER A 225 -3.76 -7.23 -1.26
C SER A 225 -3.26 -6.67 0.07
N GLN A 226 -2.10 -7.15 0.50
CA GLN A 226 -1.49 -6.79 1.77
C GLN A 226 -0.01 -6.44 1.60
N ALA A 227 0.48 -5.55 2.46
CA ALA A 227 1.89 -5.21 2.59
C ALA A 227 2.29 -5.12 4.08
N ILE A 228 3.59 -5.21 4.33
CA ILE A 228 4.17 -5.13 5.68
C ILE A 228 4.69 -3.72 5.93
N LEU A 229 4.35 -3.16 7.08
CA LEU A 229 4.97 -1.94 7.61
C LEU A 229 6.01 -2.37 8.66
N SER A 230 7.29 -2.25 8.32
CA SER A 230 8.41 -2.57 9.20
C SER A 230 8.78 -1.34 10.02
N ILE A 231 8.35 -1.32 11.28
CA ILE A 231 8.57 -0.19 12.19
C ILE A 231 9.88 -0.40 12.95
N HIS A 232 10.75 0.62 12.91
CA HIS A 232 12.02 0.67 13.62
C HIS A 232 12.03 1.89 14.54
N ILE A 233 12.00 1.64 15.86
CA ILE A 233 12.15 2.68 16.88
C ILE A 233 13.65 2.97 17.04
N ILE A 234 14.01 4.24 16.97
CA ILE A 234 15.36 4.74 17.18
C ILE A 234 15.46 5.33 18.59
N ASP A 235 16.41 4.79 19.35
CA ASP A 235 16.86 5.27 20.66
C ASP A 235 17.38 6.72 20.55
N VAL A 236 16.95 7.58 21.47
CA VAL A 236 17.45 8.95 21.61
C VAL A 236 17.89 9.17 23.05
N ASP A 237 19.11 9.67 23.22
CA ASP A 237 19.66 10.15 24.50
C ASP A 237 18.74 11.24 25.08
N THR A 238 17.96 10.87 26.10
CA THR A 238 16.99 11.74 26.76
C THR A 238 17.03 11.67 28.27
N LEU A 239 17.67 10.64 28.82
CA LEU A 239 17.89 10.47 30.23
C LEU A 239 19.28 10.97 30.55
N ASN A 240 19.45 11.61 31.71
CA ASN A 240 20.76 12.11 32.11
C ASN A 240 21.39 11.13 33.10
N PRO A 241 22.72 11.00 33.13
CA PRO A 241 23.39 10.17 34.11
C PRO A 241 23.06 10.63 35.54
N ALA A 242 22.75 9.68 36.41
CA ALA A 242 22.44 9.94 37.81
C ALA A 242 23.41 9.21 38.73
N PHE A 243 23.97 9.94 39.71
CA PHE A 243 24.75 9.31 40.78
C PHE A 243 23.87 8.46 41.68
N LEU A 244 24.40 7.34 42.18
CA LEU A 244 23.69 6.49 43.15
C LEU A 244 23.53 7.16 44.53
N SER A 245 24.45 8.02 44.90
CA SER A 245 24.43 8.77 46.17
C SER A 245 24.43 10.27 45.90
N THR A 246 23.68 11.03 46.71
CA THR A 246 23.60 12.49 46.63
C THR A 246 24.84 13.21 47.16
N SER A 247 25.65 12.52 47.99
CA SER A 247 26.94 12.99 48.46
C SER A 247 27.87 11.82 48.77
N TYR A 248 29.18 12.08 48.65
CA TYR A 248 30.23 11.12 48.94
C TYR A 248 31.20 11.74 49.96
N ASN A 249 31.39 11.08 51.09
CA ASN A 249 32.29 11.50 52.16
C ASN A 249 33.55 10.65 52.12
N LEU A 250 34.70 11.32 51.99
CA LEU A 250 36.00 10.67 51.83
C LEU A 250 36.92 11.04 53.01
N ASN A 251 37.40 10.02 53.71
CA ASN A 251 38.36 10.18 54.80
C ASN A 251 39.68 9.56 54.36
N ILE A 252 40.66 10.39 54.00
CA ILE A 252 42.00 9.94 53.58
C ILE A 252 42.97 10.13 54.75
N SER A 253 43.74 9.09 55.05
CA SER A 253 44.81 9.19 56.04
C SER A 253 45.97 10.03 55.50
N ILE A 254 46.61 10.82 56.36
CA ILE A 254 47.81 11.60 55.99
C ILE A 254 48.98 10.72 55.52
N ASN A 255 48.97 9.44 55.94
CA ASN A 255 49.99 8.45 55.57
C ASN A 255 49.66 7.70 54.26
N THR A 256 48.57 8.05 53.57
CA THR A 256 48.22 7.43 52.29
C THR A 256 49.17 7.91 51.20
N THR A 257 49.82 6.97 50.49
CA THR A 257 50.78 7.28 49.43
C THR A 257 50.09 7.75 48.15
N ALA A 258 50.75 8.66 47.44
CA ALA A 258 50.33 9.04 46.09
C ALA A 258 50.28 7.82 45.16
N GLY A 259 49.31 7.80 44.24
CA GLY A 259 48.97 6.67 43.37
C GLY A 259 47.93 5.71 43.98
N SER A 260 47.62 5.81 45.27
CA SER A 260 46.61 4.96 45.91
C SER A 260 45.20 5.29 45.45
N GLU A 261 44.38 4.26 45.21
CA GLU A 261 42.94 4.40 45.05
C GLU A 261 42.31 4.80 46.39
N VAL A 262 41.38 5.76 46.36
CA VAL A 262 40.65 6.22 47.54
C VAL A 262 39.15 6.02 47.32
N ILE A 263 38.49 5.40 48.30
CA ILE A 263 37.08 5.00 48.18
C ILE A 263 36.27 5.75 49.23
N PRO A 264 35.23 6.51 48.83
CA PRO A 264 34.32 7.14 49.77
C PRO A 264 33.62 6.13 50.69
N THR A 265 33.16 6.62 51.84
CA THR A 265 32.43 5.81 52.82
C THR A 265 31.13 5.22 52.29
N GLN A 266 30.50 5.85 51.28
CA GLN A 266 29.30 5.37 50.59
C GLN A 266 29.62 4.33 49.50
N GLY A 267 30.90 4.06 49.23
CA GLY A 267 31.37 3.18 48.15
C GLY A 267 32.03 3.96 47.01
N ARG A 268 32.35 3.25 45.92
CA ARG A 268 32.92 3.86 44.70
C ARG A 268 31.95 4.88 44.12
N ILE A 269 32.48 5.96 43.56
CA ILE A 269 31.64 6.93 42.82
C ILE A 269 31.12 6.21 41.58
N PHE A 270 29.80 6.16 41.50
CA PHE A 270 29.11 5.50 40.41
C PHE A 270 27.88 6.32 40.04
N ALA A 271 27.76 6.59 38.75
CA ALA A 271 26.57 7.09 38.10
C ALA A 271 26.17 6.11 37.00
N TYR A 272 24.87 6.07 36.75
CA TYR A 272 24.28 5.26 35.70
C TYR A 272 23.40 6.15 34.84
N ASP A 273 23.46 5.89 33.55
CA ASP A 273 22.49 6.41 32.60
C ASP A 273 21.45 5.30 32.32
N GLN A 274 20.21 5.69 32.11
CA GLN A 274 19.08 4.81 31.90
C GLN A 274 18.83 4.51 30.42
N ASP A 275 19.47 5.25 29.50
CA ASP A 275 19.43 4.98 28.07
C ASP A 275 20.23 3.70 27.72
N LEU A 276 20.24 3.31 26.45
CA LEU A 276 20.87 2.08 25.99
C LEU A 276 22.09 2.32 25.09
N GLY A 277 22.96 1.32 25.03
CA GLY A 277 24.13 1.34 24.14
C GLY A 277 25.06 2.52 24.39
N ILE A 278 25.33 3.30 23.34
CA ILE A 278 26.25 4.44 23.42
C ILE A 278 25.66 5.62 24.19
N ASN A 279 24.33 5.80 24.15
CA ASN A 279 23.61 6.85 24.87
C ASN A 279 23.72 6.62 26.40
N ALA A 280 23.94 5.37 26.83
CA ALA A 280 24.16 5.02 28.24
C ALA A 280 25.57 5.33 28.80
N THR A 281 26.47 5.93 28.00
CA THR A 281 27.88 6.05 28.35
C THR A 281 28.14 7.22 29.30
N VAL A 282 28.56 6.91 30.52
CA VAL A 282 28.86 7.91 31.56
C VAL A 282 30.32 8.36 31.53
N ILE A 283 30.57 9.68 31.57
CA ILE A 283 31.93 10.25 31.59
C ILE A 283 32.13 11.14 32.82
N TYR A 284 33.02 10.72 33.73
CA TYR A 284 33.30 11.42 34.98
C TYR A 284 34.32 12.55 34.79
N SER A 285 34.11 13.67 35.49
CA SER A 285 35.04 14.80 35.55
C SER A 285 34.99 15.50 36.91
N ILE A 286 36.14 16.00 37.39
CA ILE A 286 36.20 16.87 38.57
C ILE A 286 36.17 18.32 38.07
N LEU A 287 35.19 19.10 38.53
CA LEU A 287 35.02 20.51 38.16
C LEU A 287 35.81 21.46 39.06
N THR A 288 35.98 21.11 40.33
CA THR A 288 36.75 21.89 41.30
C THR A 288 38.25 21.70 41.07
N SER A 289 39.00 22.79 40.95
CA SER A 289 40.46 22.73 40.89
C SER A 289 41.02 22.09 42.17
N ASN A 290 41.56 20.88 42.05
CA ASN A 290 42.11 20.12 43.17
C ASN A 290 43.40 19.41 42.72
N PRO A 291 44.56 19.72 43.32
CA PRO A 291 45.84 19.11 42.93
C PRO A 291 46.09 17.74 43.58
N TYR A 292 45.23 17.31 44.51
CA TYR A 292 45.41 16.09 45.32
C TYR A 292 44.66 14.90 44.75
N LEU A 293 43.55 15.08 44.05
CA LEU A 293 42.70 13.98 43.59
C LEU A 293 42.44 14.07 42.09
N SER A 294 42.47 12.91 41.44
CA SER A 294 42.02 12.73 40.05
C SER A 294 40.92 11.68 39.99
N ILE A 295 40.02 11.80 39.02
CA ILE A 295 39.03 10.76 38.72
C ILE A 295 39.32 10.13 37.36
N ASN A 296 39.18 8.81 37.26
CA ASN A 296 39.17 8.13 35.98
C ASN A 296 37.84 8.39 35.27
N ASN A 297 37.91 8.89 34.04
CA ASN A 297 36.75 9.38 33.29
C ASN A 297 35.74 8.31 32.86
N PHE A 298 36.10 7.01 32.87
CA PHE A 298 35.17 5.93 32.51
C PHE A 298 34.75 5.06 33.70
N THR A 299 35.56 4.99 34.75
CA THR A 299 35.32 4.07 35.88
C THR A 299 34.91 4.77 37.17
N GLY A 300 34.99 6.10 37.24
CA GLY A 300 34.68 6.86 38.46
C GLY A 300 35.69 6.67 39.61
N VAL A 301 36.78 5.94 39.38
CA VAL A 301 37.82 5.67 40.39
C VAL A 301 38.57 6.94 40.75
N LEU A 302 38.61 7.26 42.05
CA LEU A 302 39.44 8.33 42.58
C LEU A 302 40.83 7.83 42.93
N THR A 303 41.85 8.62 42.58
CA THR A 303 43.25 8.34 42.89
C THR A 303 43.90 9.55 43.52
N LEU A 304 44.67 9.31 44.59
CA LEU A 304 45.47 10.34 45.25
C LEU A 304 46.67 10.69 44.38
N GLN A 305 46.78 11.93 43.92
CA GLN A 305 47.89 12.44 43.10
C GLN A 305 49.01 13.04 43.93
N ARG A 306 48.69 13.60 45.11
CA ARG A 306 49.67 14.24 46.00
C ARG A 306 49.34 13.92 47.45
N GLU A 307 50.38 13.71 48.24
CA GLU A 307 50.27 13.45 49.68
C GLU A 307 49.88 14.72 50.46
N PHE A 308 49.29 14.54 51.64
CA PHE A 308 48.90 15.64 52.52
C PHE A 308 50.01 15.92 53.54
N ASN A 309 50.37 17.20 53.70
CA ASN A 309 51.35 17.60 54.72
C ASN A 309 50.70 18.01 56.05
N THR A 310 49.41 18.35 56.02
CA THR A 310 48.60 18.73 57.19
C THR A 310 47.17 18.24 56.99
N THR A 311 46.38 18.17 58.07
CA THR A 311 44.94 17.92 57.98
C THR A 311 44.28 19.04 57.18
N MET A 312 43.50 18.68 56.17
CA MET A 312 42.78 19.61 55.29
C MET A 312 41.36 19.09 55.08
N LEU A 313 40.43 20.01 54.82
CA LEU A 313 39.05 19.72 54.42
C LEU A 313 38.76 20.53 53.16
N PHE A 314 38.22 19.87 52.14
CA PHE A 314 37.85 20.50 50.89
C PHE A 314 36.68 19.75 50.26
N ASP A 315 35.90 20.48 49.47
CA ASP A 315 34.80 19.91 48.69
C ASP A 315 35.26 19.65 47.26
N LEU A 316 34.80 18.52 46.71
CA LEU A 316 34.97 18.19 45.30
C LEU A 316 33.61 18.20 44.60
N LEU A 317 33.51 18.98 43.53
CA LEU A 317 32.36 18.89 42.64
C LEU A 317 32.70 17.96 41.48
N ILE A 318 31.95 16.87 41.37
CA ILE A 318 32.10 15.87 40.30
C ILE A 318 30.89 15.99 39.39
N LYS A 319 31.16 16.01 38.08
CA LYS A 319 30.17 15.98 37.02
C LYS A 319 30.27 14.67 36.25
N VAL A 320 29.10 14.19 35.84
CA VAL A 320 28.91 13.12 34.86
C VAL A 320 28.19 13.65 33.63
#